data_AF-B3TDC2-F1
#
_entry.id   AF-B3TDC2-F1
#
_cell.length_a   1.000
_cell.length_b   1.000
_cell.length_c   1.000
_cell.angle_alpha   90.00
_cell.angle_beta   90.00
_cell.angle_gamma   90.00
#
_symmetry.space_group_name_H-M   'P 1'
#
loop_
_entity.id
_entity.type
_entity.pdbx_description
1 polymer ?
#
loop_
_entity_poly.entity_id
_entity_poly.type
_entity_poly.pdbx_seq_one_letter_code
_entity_poly.pdbx_strand_id
1 'polypeptide(L)'
;MESVESAANMELSTTFSQVVFQEIPHSYTPNTAVTCCYTLTAAIQQNPRDWVGIFKVGWSTTKDYYTFVWIEPSLDLIKQDANRKQVLFSAYYLPKDEAEFYQFCYIDSNGQVRGASTPFCFKTSGEQSTDGSLENDLLVITTQVQSNPPYLTLKVDLIVF
;
A
#
# COMPACT_ATOMS: atom_id res chain seq x y z
N MET A 1 -16.01 -26.97 -15.92
CA MET A 1 -14.73 -26.74 -15.23
C MET A 1 -14.64 -25.32 -14.62
N GLU A 2 -15.69 -24.48 -14.76
CA GLU A 2 -15.72 -23.07 -14.32
C GLU A 2 -15.78 -22.81 -12.80
N SER A 3 -16.07 -23.81 -11.97
CA SER A 3 -16.33 -23.57 -10.53
C SER A 3 -15.07 -23.34 -9.68
N VAL A 4 -13.90 -23.80 -10.15
CA VAL A 4 -12.63 -23.68 -9.39
C VAL A 4 -11.93 -22.34 -9.61
N GLU A 5 -12.03 -21.76 -10.81
CA GLU A 5 -11.41 -20.46 -11.13
C GLU A 5 -12.15 -19.31 -10.45
N SER A 6 -13.48 -19.36 -10.35
CA SER A 6 -14.25 -18.32 -9.66
C SER A 6 -14.00 -18.31 -8.14
N ALA A 7 -13.78 -19.48 -7.53
CA ALA A 7 -13.47 -19.59 -6.11
C ALA A 7 -12.04 -19.11 -5.81
N ALA A 8 -11.06 -19.49 -6.63
CA ALA A 8 -9.68 -19.03 -6.50
C ALA A 8 -9.55 -17.51 -6.69
N ASN A 9 -10.28 -16.93 -7.64
CA ASN A 9 -10.29 -15.48 -7.86
C ASN A 9 -10.97 -14.72 -6.70
N MET A 10 -12.03 -15.27 -6.12
CA MET A 10 -12.67 -14.73 -4.92
C MET A 10 -11.71 -14.81 -3.71
N GLU A 11 -11.01 -15.94 -3.54
CA GLU A 11 -10.07 -16.19 -2.43
C GLU A 11 -8.83 -15.28 -2.52
N LEU A 12 -8.30 -15.07 -3.74
CA LEU A 12 -7.22 -14.12 -4.02
C LEU A 12 -7.66 -12.68 -3.80
N SER A 13 -8.84 -12.28 -4.30
CA SER A 13 -9.40 -10.94 -4.06
C SER A 13 -9.62 -10.65 -2.57
N THR A 14 -10.07 -11.65 -1.80
CA THR A 14 -10.28 -11.49 -0.35
C THR A 14 -8.98 -11.42 0.44
N THR A 15 -7.86 -11.88 -0.13
CA THR A 15 -6.53 -11.86 0.51
C THR A 15 -5.91 -10.47 0.50
N PHE A 16 -6.10 -9.70 -0.59
CA PHE A 16 -5.50 -8.37 -0.74
C PHE A 16 -6.27 -7.24 -0.04
N SER A 17 -7.46 -7.50 0.49
CA SER A 17 -8.29 -6.49 1.18
C SER A 17 -8.36 -6.70 2.69
N GLN A 18 -7.43 -7.49 3.26
CA GLN A 18 -7.42 -7.80 4.68
C GLN A 18 -6.85 -6.66 5.53
N VAL A 19 -6.03 -5.80 4.91
CA VAL A 19 -5.48 -4.58 5.51
C VAL A 19 -5.89 -3.38 4.67
N VAL A 20 -6.50 -2.39 5.32
CA VAL A 20 -6.97 -1.16 4.67
C VAL A 20 -6.19 0.03 5.21
N PHE A 21 -5.43 0.69 4.35
CA PHE A 21 -4.71 1.92 4.68
C PHE A 21 -5.69 3.09 4.78
N GLN A 22 -5.50 3.96 5.78
CA GLN A 22 -6.42 5.02 6.14
C GLN A 22 -5.80 6.39 5.85
N GLU A 23 -6.60 7.31 5.31
CA GLU A 23 -6.27 8.73 5.20
C GLU A 23 -4.93 9.00 4.48
N ILE A 24 -4.69 8.32 3.37
CA ILE A 24 -3.45 8.45 2.61
C ILE A 24 -3.51 9.71 1.73
N PRO A 25 -2.72 10.76 2.02
CA PRO A 25 -2.69 11.96 1.20
C PRO A 25 -2.02 11.68 -0.14
N HIS A 26 -2.32 12.50 -1.15
CA HIS A 26 -1.64 12.42 -2.46
C HIS A 26 -0.14 12.75 -2.39
N SER A 27 0.30 13.45 -1.35
CA SER A 27 1.70 13.81 -1.13
C SER A 27 2.07 13.91 0.34
N TYR A 28 3.28 13.50 0.67
CA TYR A 28 3.94 13.77 1.95
C TYR A 28 5.04 14.81 1.79
N THR A 29 5.25 15.64 2.83
CA THR A 29 6.34 16.60 2.85
C THR A 29 7.69 15.88 2.94
N PRO A 30 8.66 16.16 2.04
CA PRO A 30 10.00 15.61 2.12
C PRO A 30 10.68 15.90 3.47
N ASN A 31 11.61 15.04 3.85
CA ASN A 31 12.38 15.16 5.10
C ASN A 31 11.54 15.22 6.39
N THR A 32 10.27 14.83 6.32
CA THR A 32 9.37 14.73 7.48
C THR A 32 9.02 13.27 7.72
N ALA A 33 8.98 12.83 8.99
CA ALA A 33 8.58 11.46 9.30
C ALA A 33 7.12 11.22 8.90
N VAL A 34 6.81 10.00 8.46
CA VAL A 34 5.47 9.64 7.97
C VAL A 34 4.82 8.63 8.89
N THR A 35 3.69 9.01 9.47
CA THR A 35 2.79 8.08 10.17
C THR A 35 1.86 7.44 9.16
N CYS A 36 1.95 6.12 9.02
CA CYS A 36 1.06 5.33 8.17
C CYS A 36 0.01 4.65 9.04
N CYS A 37 -1.26 5.01 8.85
CA CYS A 37 -2.40 4.44 9.56
C CYS A 37 -3.06 3.34 8.73
N TYR A 38 -3.48 2.26 9.37
CA TYR A 38 -4.21 1.18 8.71
C TYR A 38 -5.16 0.47 9.68
N THR A 39 -6.11 -0.28 9.13
CA THR A 39 -7.02 -1.14 9.89
C THR A 39 -6.91 -2.58 9.41
N LEU A 40 -6.95 -3.51 10.37
CA LEU A 40 -7.02 -4.95 10.08
C LEU A 40 -8.48 -5.38 10.02
N THR A 41 -8.85 -6.15 8.99
CA THR A 41 -10.13 -6.85 8.96
C THR A 41 -10.12 -8.04 9.93
N ALA A 42 -11.30 -8.57 10.26
CA ALA A 42 -11.42 -9.75 11.13
C ALA A 42 -10.79 -11.03 10.54
N ALA A 43 -10.38 -11.02 9.26
CA ALA A 43 -9.81 -12.17 8.57
C ALA A 43 -8.29 -12.33 8.78
N ILE A 44 -7.61 -11.33 9.34
CA ILE A 44 -6.16 -11.37 9.56
C ILE A 44 -5.82 -11.04 11.02
N GLN A 45 -4.87 -11.78 11.57
CA GLN A 45 -4.27 -11.49 12.86
C GLN A 45 -2.84 -11.00 12.65
N GLN A 46 -2.50 -9.88 13.27
CA GLN A 46 -1.14 -9.33 13.26
C GLN A 46 -0.11 -10.33 13.79
N ASN A 47 1.04 -10.41 13.12
CA ASN A 47 2.22 -11.14 13.52
C ASN A 47 3.40 -10.16 13.68
N PRO A 48 4.29 -10.33 14.67
CA PRO A 48 5.50 -9.50 14.80
C PRO A 48 6.48 -9.60 13.63
N ARG A 49 6.33 -10.61 12.76
CA ARG A 49 7.08 -10.73 11.49
C ARG A 49 6.34 -10.14 10.29
N ASP A 50 5.17 -9.56 10.50
CA ASP A 50 4.54 -8.75 9.47
C ASP A 50 5.27 -7.40 9.40
N TRP A 51 5.16 -6.72 8.26
CA TRP A 51 5.78 -5.42 8.06
C TRP A 51 5.01 -4.58 7.05
N VAL A 52 5.17 -3.26 7.15
CA VAL A 52 4.68 -2.31 6.17
C VAL A 52 5.87 -1.75 5.41
N GLY A 53 5.82 -1.86 4.08
CA GLY A 53 6.83 -1.31 3.19
C GLY A 53 6.31 -0.12 2.40
N ILE A 54 7.22 0.76 2.02
CA ILE A 54 7.02 1.76 0.95
C ILE A 54 7.60 1.17 -0.33
N PHE A 55 6.78 1.11 -1.37
CA PHE A 55 7.14 0.57 -2.68
C PHE A 55 6.96 1.64 -3.74
N LYS A 56 7.88 1.70 -4.71
CA LYS A 56 7.67 2.48 -5.93
C LYS A 56 6.55 1.84 -6.75
N VAL A 57 5.62 2.62 -7.30
CA VAL A 57 4.54 2.12 -8.17
C VAL A 57 5.15 1.35 -9.36
N GLY A 58 4.56 0.20 -9.69
CA GLY A 58 5.10 -0.71 -10.71
C GLY A 58 6.10 -1.75 -10.18
N TRP A 59 6.27 -1.86 -8.86
CA TRP A 59 7.01 -2.96 -8.22
C TRP A 59 6.46 -4.34 -8.63
N SER A 60 7.32 -5.35 -8.66
CA SER A 60 6.97 -6.72 -9.11
C SER A 60 7.02 -7.75 -7.99
N THR A 61 7.90 -7.53 -7.00
CA THR A 61 8.10 -8.47 -5.90
C THR A 61 8.15 -7.76 -4.56
N THR A 62 7.87 -8.47 -3.47
CA THR A 62 7.99 -7.94 -2.10
C THR A 62 9.44 -7.60 -1.72
N LYS A 63 10.43 -7.93 -2.54
CA LYS A 63 11.84 -7.52 -2.34
C LYS A 63 12.15 -6.14 -2.93
N ASP A 64 11.23 -5.57 -3.69
CA ASP A 64 11.39 -4.28 -4.36
C ASP A 64 11.02 -3.10 -3.44
N TYR A 65 10.95 -3.32 -2.13
CA TYR A 65 10.64 -2.26 -1.16
C TYR A 65 11.76 -1.21 -1.18
N TYR A 66 11.37 0.05 -1.01
CA TYR A 66 12.31 1.15 -0.81
C TYR A 66 12.77 1.19 0.65
N THR A 67 11.81 1.17 1.57
CA THR A 67 12.03 1.11 3.02
C THR A 67 10.86 0.38 3.68
N PHE A 68 11.05 -0.06 4.92
CA PHE A 68 10.03 -0.81 5.65
C PHE A 68 10.13 -0.62 7.16
N VAL A 69 9.04 -0.96 7.84
CA VAL A 69 8.94 -0.99 9.30
C VAL A 69 8.28 -2.31 9.70
N TRP A 70 8.90 -3.04 10.63
CA TRP A 70 8.30 -4.22 11.26
C TRP A 70 7.09 -3.83 12.10
N ILE A 71 6.07 -4.68 12.14
CA ILE A 71 4.95 -4.49 13.05
C ILE A 71 5.41 -4.79 14.47
N GLU A 72 5.28 -3.80 15.35
CA GLU A 72 5.53 -3.99 16.76
C GLU A 72 4.39 -4.80 17.42
N PRO A 73 4.71 -5.70 18.35
CA PRO A 73 3.68 -6.40 19.11
C PRO A 73 2.83 -5.37 19.86
N SER A 74 1.51 -5.42 19.63
CA SER A 74 0.59 -4.57 20.39
C SER A 74 0.69 -4.92 21.86
N LEU A 75 1.22 -4.04 22.71
CA LEU A 75 0.96 -4.14 24.14
C LEU A 75 -0.53 -3.84 24.33
N ASP A 76 -1.29 -4.81 24.83
CA ASP A 76 -2.72 -4.72 25.10
C ASP A 76 -3.04 -3.61 26.12
N LEU A 77 -3.07 -2.36 25.66
CA LEU A 77 -3.48 -1.20 26.44
C LEU A 77 -4.83 -0.71 25.90
N ILE A 78 -5.88 -1.26 26.52
CA ILE A 78 -7.23 -0.70 26.72
C ILE A 78 -7.77 0.22 25.60
N LYS A 79 -8.60 -0.40 24.74
CA LYS A 79 -9.87 0.09 24.17
C LYS A 79 -10.06 1.61 24.02
N GLN A 80 -9.86 2.09 22.79
CA GLN A 80 -10.87 2.94 22.15
C GLN A 80 -10.93 2.81 20.63
N ASP A 81 -9.89 2.24 20.00
CA ASP A 81 -9.84 2.04 18.54
C ASP A 81 -9.06 0.75 18.20
N ALA A 82 -9.53 -0.40 18.71
CA ALA A 82 -8.76 -1.65 18.72
C ALA A 82 -8.29 -2.12 17.33
N ASN A 83 -8.96 -1.67 16.27
CA ASN A 83 -8.66 -2.06 14.90
C ASN A 83 -7.75 -1.08 14.16
N ARG A 84 -7.62 0.18 14.62
CA ARG A 84 -6.74 1.17 13.98
C ARG A 84 -5.31 1.01 14.51
N LYS A 85 -4.40 0.77 13.60
CA LYS A 85 -2.97 0.57 13.84
C LYS A 85 -2.17 1.63 13.10
N GLN A 86 -0.93 1.85 13.53
CA GLN A 86 -0.03 2.79 12.88
C GLN A 86 1.41 2.31 12.95
N VAL A 87 2.20 2.70 11.94
CA VAL A 87 3.67 2.59 11.94
C VAL A 87 4.28 3.94 11.60
N LEU A 88 5.50 4.18 12.08
CA LEU A 88 6.23 5.42 11.86
C LEU A 88 7.45 5.17 10.97
N PHE A 89 7.48 5.80 9.80
CA PHE A 89 8.65 5.83 8.93
C PHE A 89 9.51 7.05 9.27
N SER A 90 10.76 6.80 9.67
CA SER A 90 11.73 7.87 9.91
C SER A 90 12.08 8.60 8.61
N ALA A 91 12.07 9.93 8.65
CA ALA A 91 12.39 10.82 7.53
C ALA A 91 13.69 10.45 6.81
N TYR A 92 14.68 9.95 7.55
CA TYR A 92 15.99 9.58 7.02
C TYR A 92 15.93 8.50 5.94
N TYR A 93 14.98 7.58 6.04
CA TYR A 93 14.83 6.44 5.11
C TYR A 93 13.77 6.66 4.03
N LEU A 94 13.15 7.84 3.98
CA LEU A 94 12.12 8.12 2.99
C LEU A 94 12.72 8.46 1.62
N PRO A 95 11.98 8.18 0.54
CA PRO A 95 12.34 8.66 -0.79
C PRO A 95 12.55 10.18 -0.83
N LYS A 96 13.55 10.59 -1.62
CA LYS A 96 13.88 12.00 -1.88
C LYS A 96 13.58 12.43 -3.31
N ASP A 97 13.21 11.47 -4.16
CA ASP A 97 12.85 11.74 -5.54
C ASP A 97 11.39 12.20 -5.59
N GLU A 98 11.18 13.44 -6.01
CA GLU A 98 9.86 14.07 -6.07
C GLU A 98 9.09 13.70 -7.35
N ALA A 99 9.74 13.08 -8.34
CA ALA A 99 9.10 12.69 -9.61
C ALA A 99 8.37 11.33 -9.53
N GLU A 100 8.59 10.57 -8.47
CA GLU A 100 8.17 9.18 -8.37
C GLU A 100 6.94 9.00 -7.47
N PHE A 101 6.11 8.02 -7.83
CA PHE A 101 4.97 7.61 -7.03
C PHE A 101 5.29 6.36 -6.23
N TYR A 102 4.80 6.34 -5.00
CA TYR A 102 4.98 5.28 -4.04
C TYR A 102 3.63 4.86 -3.45
N GLN A 103 3.60 3.70 -2.81
CA GLN A 103 2.45 3.22 -2.06
C GLN A 103 2.92 2.41 -0.85
N PHE A 104 2.10 2.37 0.20
CA PHE A 104 2.29 1.44 1.30
C PHE A 104 1.78 0.08 0.91
N CYS A 105 2.50 -0.98 1.30
CA CYS A 105 2.01 -2.34 1.22
C CYS A 105 2.19 -3.03 2.58
N TYR A 106 1.19 -3.79 3.01
CA TYR A 106 1.28 -4.66 4.19
C TYR A 106 1.67 -6.06 3.75
N ILE A 107 2.78 -6.57 4.26
CA ILE A 107 3.31 -7.89 3.94
C ILE A 107 3.25 -8.74 5.20
N ASP A 108 2.62 -9.90 5.10
CA ASP A 108 2.54 -10.83 6.21
C ASP A 108 3.84 -11.64 6.41
N SER A 109 3.89 -12.39 7.51
CA SER A 109 4.99 -13.26 7.89
C SER A 109 5.31 -14.38 6.88
N ASN A 110 4.41 -14.65 5.93
CA ASN A 110 4.61 -15.59 4.82
C ASN A 110 5.11 -14.89 3.53
N GLY A 111 5.30 -13.57 3.57
CA GLY A 111 5.71 -12.76 2.43
C GLY A 111 4.58 -12.41 1.46
N GLN A 112 3.32 -12.56 1.86
CA GLN A 112 2.16 -12.25 1.02
C GLN A 112 1.68 -10.82 1.26
N VAL A 113 1.26 -10.14 0.19
CA VAL A 113 0.66 -8.80 0.29
C VAL A 113 -0.80 -8.93 0.74
N ARG A 114 -1.15 -8.24 1.82
CA ARG A 114 -2.49 -8.28 2.43
C ARG A 114 -3.27 -6.97 2.30
N GLY A 115 -2.61 -5.94 1.76
CA GLY A 115 -3.18 -4.62 1.49
C GLY A 115 -2.17 -3.72 0.79
N ALA A 116 -2.67 -2.79 -0.02
CA ALA A 116 -1.89 -1.72 -0.64
C ALA A 116 -2.67 -0.40 -0.54
N SER A 117 -1.96 0.72 -0.34
CA SER A 117 -2.58 2.05 -0.30
C SER A 117 -2.86 2.60 -1.70
N THR A 118 -3.62 3.69 -1.76
CA THR A 118 -3.56 4.58 -2.93
C THR A 118 -2.14 5.15 -3.10
N PRO A 119 -1.70 5.42 -4.34
CA PRO A 119 -0.40 6.04 -4.59
C PRO A 119 -0.28 7.45 -4.00
N PHE A 120 0.94 7.81 -3.61
CA PHE A 120 1.35 9.12 -3.13
C PHE A 120 2.76 9.47 -3.62
N CYS A 121 3.16 10.72 -3.50
CA CYS A 121 4.52 11.17 -3.79
C CYS A 121 5.13 11.94 -2.62
N PHE A 122 6.43 12.26 -2.68
CA PHE A 122 7.08 13.14 -1.71
C PHE A 122 7.31 14.50 -2.38
N LYS A 123 6.58 15.54 -1.99
CA LYS A 123 6.64 16.87 -2.61
C LYS A 123 6.43 17.98 -1.60
N THR A 124 7.16 19.07 -1.77
CA THR A 124 6.92 20.29 -0.98
C THR A 124 5.62 20.96 -1.46
N SER A 125 4.69 21.23 -0.54
CA SER A 125 3.47 21.99 -0.83
C SER A 125 3.85 23.44 -1.18
N GLY A 126 4.05 23.72 -2.48
CA GLY A 126 4.57 25.01 -2.94
C GLY A 126 4.75 25.15 -4.45
N GLU A 127 4.79 24.06 -5.21
CA GLU A 127 4.94 24.11 -6.69
C GLU A 127 3.61 23.85 -7.44
N GLN A 128 2.47 24.12 -6.81
CA GLN A 128 1.18 24.18 -7.51
C GLN A 128 0.91 25.62 -7.96
N SER A 129 1.62 26.08 -8.99
CA SER A 129 1.40 27.30 -9.80
C SER A 129 2.60 27.40 -10.76
N THR A 130 2.52 27.23 -12.08
CA THR A 130 1.50 27.65 -13.04
C THR A 130 1.70 26.87 -14.35
N ASP A 131 0.79 25.94 -14.66
CA ASP A 131 0.16 25.68 -15.97
C ASP A 131 -0.38 24.24 -16.00
N GLY A 132 -1.65 24.07 -16.34
CA GLY A 132 -2.26 22.77 -16.67
C GLY A 132 -3.02 22.03 -15.56
N SER A 133 -4.27 22.43 -15.33
CA SER A 133 -5.45 21.54 -15.25
C SER A 133 -5.25 20.11 -14.69
N LEU A 134 -5.40 19.88 -13.38
CA LEU A 134 -5.53 18.52 -12.81
C LEU A 134 -6.82 18.30 -11.99
N GLU A 135 -7.79 19.22 -12.09
CA GLU A 135 -9.07 19.04 -11.40
C GLU A 135 -10.03 18.06 -12.12
N ASN A 136 -9.62 17.40 -13.21
CA ASN A 136 -10.48 16.48 -13.98
C ASN A 136 -9.87 15.14 -14.42
N ASP A 137 -8.65 14.79 -13.99
CA ASP A 137 -8.08 13.49 -14.37
C ASP A 137 -8.61 12.40 -13.43
N LEU A 138 -9.77 11.87 -13.79
CA LEU A 138 -10.38 10.72 -13.12
C LEU A 138 -9.45 9.51 -13.23
N LEU A 139 -8.78 9.19 -12.13
CA LEU A 139 -7.89 8.04 -11.99
C LEU A 139 -8.69 6.73 -11.98
N VAL A 140 -8.71 6.03 -13.10
CA VAL A 140 -9.33 4.69 -13.16
C VAL A 140 -8.26 3.64 -12.86
N ILE A 141 -8.38 3.00 -11.70
CA ILE A 141 -7.54 1.88 -11.30
C ILE A 141 -8.10 0.62 -11.97
N THR A 142 -7.49 0.16 -13.06
CA THR A 142 -7.79 -1.14 -13.66
C THR A 142 -6.77 -2.17 -13.20
N THR A 143 -7.22 -3.21 -12.49
CA THR A 143 -6.38 -4.34 -12.12
C THR A 143 -6.44 -5.40 -13.21
N GLN A 144 -5.30 -5.70 -13.84
CA GLN A 144 -5.18 -6.79 -14.79
C GLN A 144 -4.47 -7.97 -14.14
N VAL A 145 -5.13 -9.13 -14.11
CA VAL A 145 -4.55 -10.38 -13.61
C VAL A 145 -3.92 -11.11 -14.79
N GLN A 146 -2.59 -11.13 -14.85
CA GLN A 146 -1.88 -11.95 -15.83
C GLN A 146 -1.54 -13.31 -15.19
N SER A 147 -2.16 -14.37 -15.69
CA SER A 147 -1.84 -15.74 -15.32
C SER A 147 -0.57 -16.20 -16.04
N ASN A 148 0.51 -16.46 -15.29
CA ASN A 148 1.73 -17.06 -15.84
C ASN A 148 2.27 -18.16 -14.89
N PRO A 149 1.72 -19.39 -14.95
CA PRO A 149 2.02 -20.43 -13.96
C PRO A 149 3.54 -20.67 -13.83
N PRO A 150 4.10 -20.75 -12.60
CA PRO A 150 3.42 -20.88 -11.31
C PRO A 150 3.10 -19.55 -10.57
N TYR A 151 3.24 -18.39 -11.20
CA TYR A 151 3.04 -17.09 -10.54
C TYR A 151 1.93 -16.25 -11.22
N LEU A 152 1.12 -15.59 -10.40
CA LEU A 152 0.19 -14.56 -10.87
C LEU A 152 0.87 -13.20 -10.67
N THR A 153 0.96 -12.40 -11.73
CA THR A 153 1.47 -11.03 -11.66
C THR A 153 0.28 -10.09 -11.70
N LEU A 154 0.10 -9.32 -10.63
CA LEU A 154 -0.84 -8.20 -10.62
C LEU A 154 -0.16 -7.01 -11.28
N LYS A 155 -0.70 -6.58 -12.42
CA LYS A 155 -0.35 -5.27 -12.99
C LYS A 155 -1.40 -4.26 -12.57
N VAL A 156 -0.95 -3.26 -11.83
CA VAL A 156 -1.74 -2.07 -11.54
C VAL A 156 -1.36 -1.05 -12.59
N ASP A 157 -2.20 -0.92 -13.61
CA ASP A 157 -2.01 0.12 -14.63
C ASP A 157 -2.74 1.37 -14.17
N LEU A 158 -2.00 2.47 -14.10
CA LEU A 158 -2.54 3.79 -13.78
C LEU A 158 -2.93 4.47 -15.09
N ILE A 159 -4.22 4.50 -15.41
CA ILE A 159 -4.71 5.25 -16.57
C ILE A 159 -5.12 6.64 -16.09
N VAL A 160 -4.42 7.64 -16.60
CA VAL A 160 -4.77 9.06 -16.49
C VAL A 160 -5.44 9.42 -17.83
N PHE A 161 -6.67 9.97 -17.77
CA PHE A 161 -7.41 10.40 -18.96
C PHE A 161 -6.96 11.76 -19.46
#